data_AF-A0A941JDZ0-F1
#
_entry.id   AF-A0A941JDZ0-F1
#
_cell.length_a   1.000
_cell.length_b   1.000
_cell.length_c   1.000
_cell.angle_alpha   90.00
_cell.angle_beta   90.00
_cell.angle_gamma   90.00
#
_symmetry.space_group_name_H-M   'P 1'
#
loop_
_entity.id
_entity.type
_entity.pdbx_description
1 polymer ?
#
loop_
_entity_poly.entity_id
_entity_poly.type
_entity_poly.pdbx_seq_one_letter_code
_entity_poly.pdbx_strand_id
1 'polypeptide(L)'
;MGVRSIEAWREALLALLPPGAMLNRQPGGVLVRLLEACGASMRAVERLAVSLVAQFDPLLADELLDDWERLYDLPDECLDAPVGKEQRRQRVNMRRLMLGDARPEYFRQMVIGLGYPDARIDEFRPFRATSKCTAAINQGGWRFAFRVNVVASANIVQATANSKCTAPLRAWGDPGLLCLLSRYKPAHTVVLVGYVDSL
;
A
#
# COMPACT_ATOMS: atom_id res chain seq x y z
N MET A 1 -0.33 -25.12 -12.57
CA MET A 1 -0.59 -25.28 -14.01
C MET A 1 0.57 -24.66 -14.77
N GLY A 2 1.31 -25.45 -15.54
CA GLY A 2 2.45 -24.94 -16.33
C GLY A 2 2.01 -24.45 -17.70
N VAL A 3 2.65 -23.39 -18.19
CA VAL A 3 2.46 -22.87 -19.56
C VAL A 3 2.96 -23.92 -20.56
N ARG A 4 2.16 -24.25 -21.58
CA ARG A 4 2.52 -25.23 -22.60
C ARG A 4 3.60 -24.71 -23.54
N SER A 5 4.36 -25.62 -24.15
CA SER A 5 5.35 -25.28 -25.18
C SER A 5 4.65 -24.91 -26.50
N ILE A 6 5.41 -24.33 -27.43
CA ILE A 6 4.86 -23.95 -28.75
C ILE A 6 4.49 -25.21 -29.54
N GLU A 7 5.30 -26.25 -29.44
CA GLU A 7 5.11 -27.55 -30.09
C GLU A 7 3.86 -28.25 -29.58
N ALA A 8 3.63 -28.21 -28.26
CA ALA A 8 2.42 -28.75 -27.65
C ALA A 8 1.16 -28.01 -28.12
N TRP A 9 1.23 -26.68 -28.27
CA TRP A 9 0.14 -25.90 -28.85
C TRP A 9 -0.08 -26.21 -30.34
N ARG A 10 0.99 -26.32 -31.13
CA ARG A 10 0.93 -26.74 -32.54
C ARG A 10 0.28 -28.11 -32.69
N GLU A 11 0.63 -29.07 -31.84
CA GLU A 11 0.04 -30.42 -31.85
C GLU A 11 -1.44 -30.41 -31.49
N ALA A 12 -1.84 -29.63 -30.48
CA ALA A 12 -3.24 -29.43 -30.14
C ALA A 12 -4.02 -28.81 -31.33
N LEU A 13 -3.45 -27.82 -32.01
CA LEU A 13 -4.05 -27.20 -33.19
C LEU A 13 -4.15 -28.17 -34.37
N LEU A 14 -3.14 -29.01 -34.61
CA LEU A 14 -3.17 -30.05 -35.63
C LEU A 14 -4.27 -31.08 -35.36
N ALA A 15 -4.50 -31.43 -34.09
CA ALA A 15 -5.55 -32.35 -33.68
C ALA A 15 -6.98 -31.81 -33.89
N LEU A 16 -7.15 -30.48 -33.92
CA LEU A 16 -8.43 -29.83 -34.19
C LEU A 16 -8.76 -29.74 -35.70
N LEU A 17 -7.82 -30.06 -36.59
CA LEU A 17 -8.07 -30.05 -38.02
C LEU A 17 -8.94 -31.23 -38.45
N PRO A 18 -9.85 -31.04 -39.42
CA PRO A 18 -10.66 -32.14 -39.94
C PRO A 18 -9.77 -33.24 -40.52
N PRO A 19 -10.14 -34.53 -40.37
CA PRO A 19 -9.40 -35.63 -40.96
C PRO A 19 -9.40 -35.52 -42.50
N GLY A 20 -8.29 -35.89 -43.16
CA GLY A 20 -8.22 -35.89 -44.62
C GLY A 20 -6.84 -35.59 -45.20
N ALA A 21 -6.57 -36.12 -46.38
CA ALA A 21 -5.28 -36.04 -47.08
C ALA A 21 -4.99 -34.67 -47.73
N MET A 22 -6.00 -33.82 -47.90
CA MET A 22 -5.83 -32.46 -48.45
C MET A 22 -5.00 -31.54 -47.53
N LEU A 23 -4.96 -31.82 -46.22
CA LEU A 23 -4.19 -31.05 -45.25
C LEU A 23 -2.81 -31.68 -45.07
N ASN A 24 -1.78 -31.05 -45.65
CA ASN A 24 -0.40 -31.52 -45.54
C ASN A 24 0.14 -31.31 -44.10
N ARG A 25 0.18 -32.41 -43.32
CA ARG A 25 0.65 -32.44 -41.93
C ARG A 25 2.14 -32.80 -41.79
N GLN A 26 2.90 -32.83 -42.89
CA GLN A 26 4.32 -33.18 -42.84
C GLN A 26 5.10 -32.15 -41.99
N PRO A 27 6.05 -32.61 -41.16
CA PRO A 27 6.96 -31.71 -40.44
C PRO A 27 7.65 -30.73 -41.39
N GLY A 28 7.65 -29.44 -41.05
CA GLY A 28 8.23 -28.38 -41.89
C GLY A 28 7.35 -27.89 -43.05
N GLY A 29 6.19 -28.52 -43.30
CA GLY A 29 5.22 -28.05 -44.29
C GLY A 29 4.66 -26.66 -43.97
N VAL A 30 4.13 -25.96 -44.98
CA VAL A 30 3.57 -24.60 -44.81
C VAL A 30 2.48 -24.57 -43.73
N LEU A 31 1.57 -25.55 -43.72
CA LEU A 31 0.50 -25.66 -42.72
C LEU A 31 1.07 -25.82 -41.30
N VAL A 32 2.04 -26.71 -41.12
CA VAL A 32 2.66 -26.96 -39.81
C VAL A 32 3.39 -25.71 -39.31
N ARG A 33 4.11 -24.99 -40.19
CA ARG A 33 4.76 -23.72 -39.84
C ARG A 33 3.76 -22.62 -39.49
N LEU A 34 2.64 -22.54 -40.20
CA LEU A 34 1.56 -21.61 -39.87
C LEU A 34 0.97 -21.93 -38.49
N LEU A 35 0.67 -23.20 -38.21
CA LEU A 35 0.15 -23.62 -36.92
C LEU A 35 1.16 -23.47 -35.78
N GLU A 36 2.45 -23.55 -36.07
CA GLU A 36 3.52 -23.25 -35.12
C GLU A 36 3.55 -21.76 -34.76
N ALA A 37 3.41 -20.87 -35.75
CA ALA A 37 3.24 -19.44 -35.50
C ALA A 37 1.97 -19.13 -34.69
N CYS A 38 0.83 -19.77 -35.02
CA CYS A 38 -0.39 -19.68 -34.22
C CYS A 38 -0.16 -20.21 -32.79
N GLY A 39 0.57 -21.31 -32.63
CA GLY A 39 0.93 -21.88 -31.34
C GLY A 39 1.78 -20.93 -30.49
N ALA A 40 2.68 -20.15 -31.12
CA ALA A 40 3.43 -19.11 -30.44
C ALA A 40 2.52 -18.01 -29.89
N SER A 41 1.54 -17.55 -30.68
CA SER A 41 0.52 -16.60 -30.21
C SER A 41 -0.34 -17.17 -29.08
N MET A 42 -0.79 -18.43 -29.18
CA MET A 42 -1.55 -19.11 -28.12
C MET A 42 -0.75 -19.22 -26.82
N ARG A 43 0.54 -19.56 -26.92
CA ARG A 43 1.43 -19.59 -25.76
C ARG A 43 1.60 -18.21 -25.12
N ALA A 44 1.70 -17.15 -25.92
CA ALA A 44 1.76 -15.79 -25.40
C ALA A 44 0.50 -15.42 -24.62
N VAL A 45 -0.68 -15.75 -25.15
CA VAL A 45 -1.96 -15.55 -24.45
C VAL A 45 -2.06 -16.40 -23.19
N GLU A 46 -1.64 -17.68 -23.23
CA GLU A 46 -1.64 -18.55 -22.06
C GLU A 46 -0.69 -18.01 -20.97
N ARG A 47 0.48 -17.48 -21.33
CA ARG A 47 1.39 -16.83 -20.36
C ARG A 47 0.72 -15.65 -19.68
N LEU A 48 0.04 -14.78 -20.43
CA LEU A 48 -0.68 -13.64 -19.88
C LEU A 48 -1.84 -14.07 -18.98
N ALA A 49 -2.60 -15.09 -19.38
CA ALA A 49 -3.69 -15.62 -18.57
C ALA A 49 -3.19 -16.22 -17.24
N VAL A 50 -2.05 -16.91 -17.26
CA VAL A 50 -1.43 -17.46 -16.05
C VAL A 50 -0.82 -16.36 -15.18
N SER A 51 -0.16 -15.36 -15.77
CA SER A 51 0.41 -14.24 -14.99
C SER A 51 -0.67 -13.42 -14.30
N LEU A 52 -1.86 -13.29 -14.89
CA LEU A 52 -2.99 -12.56 -14.32
C LEU A 52 -3.36 -13.03 -12.91
N VAL A 53 -3.17 -14.32 -12.60
CA VAL A 53 -3.44 -14.87 -11.25
C VAL A 53 -2.59 -14.16 -10.19
N ALA A 54 -1.31 -13.90 -10.47
CA ALA A 54 -0.44 -13.16 -9.56
C ALA A 54 -0.82 -11.68 -9.46
N GLN A 55 -1.38 -11.11 -10.53
CA GLN A 55 -1.79 -9.69 -10.58
C GLN A 55 -2.98 -9.37 -9.64
N PHE A 56 -3.74 -10.39 -9.19
CA PHE A 56 -4.82 -10.22 -8.21
C PHE A 56 -4.32 -9.96 -6.78
N ASP A 57 -3.05 -10.26 -6.48
CA ASP A 57 -2.44 -9.87 -5.22
C ASP A 57 -1.65 -8.56 -5.43
N PRO A 58 -2.01 -7.45 -4.76
CA PRO A 58 -1.27 -6.19 -4.90
C PRO A 58 0.21 -6.31 -4.52
N LEU A 59 0.61 -7.28 -3.69
CA LEU A 59 2.02 -7.54 -3.37
C LEU A 59 2.80 -8.19 -4.52
N LEU A 60 2.10 -8.83 -5.46
CA LEU A 60 2.70 -9.52 -6.60
C LEU A 60 2.38 -8.82 -7.93
N ALA A 61 1.47 -7.83 -7.92
CA ALA A 61 1.03 -7.13 -9.11
C ALA A 61 2.14 -6.30 -9.74
N ASP A 62 2.38 -6.50 -11.03
CA ASP A 62 3.29 -5.74 -11.88
C ASP A 62 2.53 -4.94 -12.95
N GLU A 63 1.62 -5.58 -13.67
CA GLU A 63 0.88 -4.97 -14.79
C GLU A 63 -0.38 -4.26 -14.30
N LEU A 64 -1.09 -4.85 -13.33
CA LEU A 64 -2.29 -4.26 -12.72
C LEU A 64 -1.98 -3.29 -11.58
N LEU A 65 -0.71 -2.96 -11.32
CA LEU A 65 -0.33 -2.11 -10.19
C LEU A 65 -0.98 -0.71 -10.29
N ASP A 66 -1.02 -0.12 -11.48
CA ASP A 66 -1.65 1.17 -11.72
C ASP A 66 -3.17 1.13 -11.49
N ASP A 67 -3.83 0.01 -11.83
CA ASP A 67 -5.25 -0.19 -11.58
C ASP A 67 -5.56 -0.31 -10.09
N TRP A 68 -4.68 -1.01 -9.35
CA TRP A 68 -4.77 -1.10 -7.90
C TRP A 68 -4.60 0.27 -7.22
N GLU A 69 -3.63 1.07 -7.66
CA GLU A 69 -3.42 2.41 -7.14
C GLU A 69 -4.63 3.31 -7.39
N ARG A 70 -5.21 3.25 -8.61
CA ARG A 70 -6.45 3.97 -8.93
C ARG A 70 -7.61 3.53 -8.03
N LEU A 71 -7.76 2.23 -7.75
CA LEU A 71 -8.83 1.72 -6.89
C LEU A 71 -8.72 2.24 -5.45
N TYR A 72 -7.49 2.47 -4.99
CA TYR A 72 -7.18 2.84 -3.61
C TYR A 72 -6.86 4.33 -3.40
N ASP A 73 -7.06 5.15 -4.43
CA ASP A 73 -6.79 6.59 -4.45
C ASP A 73 -5.32 6.90 -4.09
N LEU A 74 -4.41 6.21 -4.76
CA LEU A 74 -2.96 6.40 -4.65
C LEU A 74 -2.40 7.06 -5.92
N PRO A 75 -1.32 7.86 -5.82
CA PRO A 75 -0.54 8.18 -4.61
C PRO A 75 -1.29 9.08 -3.62
N ASP A 76 -1.12 8.82 -2.32
CA ASP A 76 -1.74 9.63 -1.25
C ASP A 76 -1.03 10.99 -1.16
N GLU A 77 -1.80 12.08 -1.23
CA GLU A 77 -1.30 13.45 -1.14
C GLU A 77 -0.55 13.75 0.17
N CYS A 78 -0.85 12.99 1.23
CA CYS A 78 -0.19 13.11 2.51
C CYS A 78 1.20 12.46 2.55
N LEU A 79 1.57 11.63 1.58
CA LEU A 79 2.82 10.89 1.58
C LEU A 79 3.72 11.34 0.42
N ASP A 80 5.03 11.36 0.67
CA ASP A 80 6.01 11.56 -0.40
C ASP A 80 5.84 10.51 -1.50
N ALA A 81 6.19 10.84 -2.74
CA ALA A 81 6.11 9.89 -3.84
C ALA A 81 6.90 8.59 -3.54
N PRO A 82 6.34 7.40 -3.85
CA PRO A 82 7.05 6.15 -3.60
C PRO A 82 8.26 6.01 -4.53
N VAL A 83 9.36 5.51 -3.98
CA VAL A 83 10.60 5.20 -4.67
C VAL A 83 10.54 3.75 -5.18
N GLY A 84 10.07 3.59 -6.42
CA GLY A 84 10.06 2.30 -7.12
C GLY A 84 8.82 1.43 -6.89
N LYS A 85 8.77 0.29 -7.59
CA LYS A 85 7.59 -0.59 -7.63
C LYS A 85 7.28 -1.29 -6.30
N GLU A 86 8.30 -1.71 -5.56
CA GLU A 86 8.08 -2.46 -4.32
C GLU A 86 7.39 -1.60 -3.25
N GLN A 87 7.83 -0.34 -3.10
CA GLN A 87 7.17 0.59 -2.18
C GLN A 87 5.74 0.91 -2.61
N ARG A 88 5.47 1.01 -3.92
CA ARG A 88 4.11 1.17 -4.47
C ARG A 88 3.20 0.01 -4.06
N ARG A 89 3.65 -1.25 -4.25
CA ARG A 89 2.92 -2.47 -3.83
C ARG A 89 2.62 -2.46 -2.33
N GLN A 90 3.61 -2.12 -1.50
CA GLN A 90 3.44 -2.06 -0.06
C GLN A 90 2.39 -1.01 0.36
N ARG A 91 2.37 0.16 -0.29
CA ARG A 91 1.37 1.20 -0.03
C ARG A 91 -0.04 0.79 -0.42
N VAL A 92 -0.19 0.18 -1.59
CA VAL A 92 -1.48 -0.40 -2.02
C VAL A 92 -1.94 -1.45 -1.01
N ASN A 93 -1.06 -2.36 -0.61
CA ASN A 93 -1.41 -3.41 0.34
C ASN A 93 -1.76 -2.85 1.73
N MET A 94 -1.01 -1.86 2.21
CA MET A 94 -1.32 -1.13 3.44
C MET A 94 -2.71 -0.50 3.35
N ARG A 95 -3.02 0.20 2.24
CA ARG A 95 -4.34 0.81 2.03
C ARG A 95 -5.46 -0.24 2.05
N ARG A 96 -5.26 -1.36 1.37
CA ARG A 96 -6.20 -2.49 1.32
C ARG A 96 -6.52 -3.05 2.71
N LEU A 97 -5.52 -3.16 3.58
CA LEU A 97 -5.70 -3.66 4.94
C LEU A 97 -6.35 -2.61 5.86
N MET A 98 -6.22 -1.33 5.52
CA MET A 98 -6.78 -0.21 6.26
C MET A 98 -8.24 0.07 5.89
N LEU A 99 -9.13 -0.89 6.17
CA LEU A 99 -10.58 -0.80 5.89
C LEU A 99 -11.35 0.25 6.74
N GLY A 100 -10.64 1.00 7.59
CA GLY A 100 -11.21 2.00 8.48
C GLY A 100 -11.72 1.39 9.79
N ASP A 101 -11.45 2.07 10.89
CA ASP A 101 -11.96 1.73 12.23
C ASP A 101 -11.89 2.98 13.11
N ALA A 102 -12.63 2.98 14.22
CA ALA A 102 -12.59 4.03 15.23
C ALA A 102 -11.77 3.63 16.47
N ARG A 103 -11.34 2.37 16.58
CA ARG A 103 -10.57 1.88 17.73
C ARG A 103 -9.13 2.46 17.73
N PRO A 104 -8.57 2.79 18.91
CA PRO A 104 -7.17 3.22 19.02
C PRO A 104 -6.19 2.25 18.35
N GLU A 105 -6.39 0.94 18.51
CA GLU A 105 -5.46 -0.05 17.95
C GLU A 105 -5.35 0.03 16.42
N TYR A 106 -6.41 0.41 15.71
CA TYR A 106 -6.34 0.62 14.26
C TYR A 106 -5.38 1.75 13.88
N PHE A 107 -5.52 2.91 14.54
CA PHE A 107 -4.61 4.04 14.31
C PHE A 107 -3.19 3.70 14.71
N ARG A 108 -3.00 2.88 15.76
CA ARG A 108 -1.68 2.43 16.19
C ARG A 108 -1.03 1.56 15.12
N GLN A 109 -1.74 0.56 14.60
CA GLN A 109 -1.25 -0.30 13.52
C GLN A 109 -0.96 0.49 12.24
N MET A 110 -1.76 1.52 11.95
CA MET A 110 -1.49 2.43 10.84
C MET A 110 -0.17 3.16 10.99
N VAL A 111 0.08 3.71 12.17
CA VAL A 111 1.30 4.47 12.46
C VAL A 111 2.52 3.53 12.50
N ILE A 112 2.37 2.30 13.01
CA ILE A 112 3.40 1.24 12.93
C ILE A 112 3.74 0.92 11.47
N GLY A 113 2.73 0.74 10.61
CA GLY A 113 2.93 0.47 9.18
C GLY A 113 3.64 1.59 8.42
N LEU A 114 3.60 2.82 8.93
CA LEU A 114 4.31 3.98 8.39
C LEU A 114 5.77 4.08 8.88
N GLY A 115 6.23 3.15 9.73
CA GLY A 115 7.61 3.12 10.23
C GLY A 115 7.80 3.63 11.65
N TYR A 116 6.71 3.76 12.44
CA TYR A 116 6.77 4.16 13.85
C TYR A 116 6.39 2.97 14.77
N PRO A 117 7.30 2.00 14.98
CA PRO A 117 6.98 0.72 15.63
C PRO A 117 6.52 0.86 17.10
N ASP A 118 7.05 1.85 17.80
CA ASP A 118 6.76 2.04 19.23
C ASP A 118 5.52 2.89 19.49
N ALA A 119 4.78 3.29 18.45
CA ALA A 119 3.68 4.23 18.57
C ALA A 119 2.65 3.86 19.66
N ARG A 120 2.22 4.88 20.40
CA ARG A 120 1.25 4.77 21.50
C ARG A 120 0.11 5.74 21.30
N ILE A 121 -1.10 5.35 21.69
CA ILE A 121 -2.26 6.25 21.66
C ILE A 121 -2.71 6.55 23.08
N ASP A 122 -2.83 7.84 23.39
CA ASP A 122 -3.42 8.33 24.63
C ASP A 122 -4.82 8.89 24.35
N GLU A 123 -5.80 8.40 25.10
CA GLU A 123 -7.16 8.96 25.14
C GLU A 123 -7.34 9.83 26.38
N PHE A 124 -7.97 10.99 26.23
CA PHE A 124 -8.14 11.92 27.34
C PHE A 124 -9.47 11.66 28.07
N ARG A 125 -9.37 11.23 29.33
CA ARG A 125 -10.53 11.01 30.20
C ARG A 125 -10.86 12.27 31.01
N PRO A 126 -12.14 12.65 31.13
CA PRO A 126 -12.54 13.79 31.95
C PRO A 126 -12.14 13.62 33.41
N PHE A 127 -11.65 14.70 34.01
CA PHE A 127 -11.38 14.75 35.45
C PHE A 127 -12.70 14.71 36.23
N ARG A 128 -12.79 13.89 37.27
CA ARG A 128 -13.97 13.77 38.14
C ARG A 128 -13.56 13.99 39.59
N ALA A 129 -14.51 14.24 40.47
CA ALA A 129 -14.25 14.30 41.92
C ALA A 129 -13.62 13.00 42.46
N THR A 130 -13.78 11.88 41.75
CA THR A 130 -13.16 10.58 42.05
C THR A 130 -11.78 10.37 41.40
N SER A 131 -11.27 11.33 40.63
CA SER A 131 -9.94 11.26 40.02
C SER A 131 -8.84 11.51 41.06
N LYS A 132 -7.64 10.99 40.79
CA LYS A 132 -6.45 11.28 41.61
C LYS A 132 -6.13 12.78 41.56
N CYS A 133 -5.61 13.35 42.66
CA CYS A 133 -5.24 14.77 42.72
C CYS A 133 -4.18 15.19 41.70
N THR A 134 -3.39 14.24 41.18
CA THR A 134 -2.37 14.45 40.15
C THR A 134 -2.85 14.18 38.73
N ALA A 135 -4.12 13.80 38.54
CA ALA A 135 -4.66 13.53 37.22
C ALA A 135 -4.82 14.81 36.40
N ALA A 136 -4.62 14.70 35.09
CA ALA A 136 -4.79 15.83 34.16
C ALA A 136 -6.24 16.33 34.13
N ILE A 137 -6.41 17.65 34.09
CA ILE A 137 -7.72 18.32 34.07
C ILE A 137 -8.23 18.39 32.62
N ASN A 138 -8.74 17.26 32.12
CA ASN A 138 -9.20 17.14 30.73
C ASN A 138 -10.70 17.42 30.58
N GLN A 139 -11.16 18.63 30.86
CA GLN A 139 -12.60 18.99 30.79
C GLN A 139 -13.05 19.47 29.41
N GLY A 140 -14.33 19.32 29.09
CA GLY A 140 -14.90 19.81 27.83
C GLY A 140 -14.51 18.94 26.62
N GLY A 141 -14.00 19.56 25.56
CA GLY A 141 -13.76 18.93 24.26
C GLY A 141 -12.69 17.82 24.25
N TRP A 142 -11.85 17.73 25.28
CA TRP A 142 -10.78 16.73 25.37
C TRP A 142 -11.27 15.28 25.27
N ARG A 143 -12.52 14.98 25.66
CA ARG A 143 -13.11 13.65 25.51
C ARG A 143 -13.17 13.18 24.04
N PHE A 144 -13.19 14.12 23.09
CA PHE A 144 -13.19 13.83 21.66
C PHE A 144 -11.79 13.94 21.05
N ALA A 145 -10.77 14.22 21.86
CA ALA A 145 -9.39 14.24 21.40
C ALA A 145 -8.68 12.92 21.74
N PHE A 146 -7.77 12.52 20.87
CA PHE A 146 -6.80 11.48 21.15
C PHE A 146 -5.44 11.91 20.61
N ARG A 147 -4.38 11.48 21.29
CA ARG A 147 -3.00 11.81 20.90
C ARG A 147 -2.27 10.55 20.48
N VAL A 148 -1.73 10.57 19.27
CA VAL A 148 -0.80 9.58 18.77
C VAL A 148 0.61 10.04 19.14
N ASN A 149 1.25 9.33 20.05
CA ASN A 149 2.64 9.59 20.43
C ASN A 149 3.56 8.68 19.60
N VAL A 150 4.57 9.31 19.01
CA VAL A 150 5.64 8.66 18.26
C VAL A 150 6.98 9.14 18.82
N VAL A 151 7.99 8.27 18.76
CA VAL A 151 9.34 8.65 19.19
C VAL A 151 9.88 9.72 18.23
N ALA A 152 10.43 10.79 18.79
CA ALA A 152 10.91 11.99 18.10
C ALA A 152 12.19 11.79 17.27
N SER A 153 12.51 10.54 16.90
CA SER A 153 13.58 10.26 15.93
C SER A 153 13.28 10.82 14.53
N ALA A 154 12.06 11.34 14.30
CA ALA A 154 11.67 12.09 13.12
C ALA A 154 12.36 13.49 13.06
N ASN A 155 13.57 13.52 12.50
CA ASN A 155 14.20 14.69 11.86
C ASN A 155 14.19 15.99 12.69
N ILE A 156 14.68 15.94 13.93
CA ILE A 156 14.85 17.17 14.71
C ILE A 156 15.96 18.02 14.07
N VAL A 157 15.57 19.13 13.47
CA VAL A 157 16.50 20.16 12.98
C VAL A 157 16.55 21.29 14.00
N GLN A 158 17.71 21.49 14.62
CA GLN A 158 17.96 22.62 15.52
C GLN A 158 18.51 23.80 14.72
N ALA A 159 18.07 25.02 15.04
CA ALA A 159 18.72 26.20 14.53
C ALA A 159 20.15 26.31 15.09
N THR A 160 21.08 26.70 14.23
CA THR A 160 22.46 27.02 14.60
C THR A 160 22.70 28.52 14.54
N ALA A 161 23.84 28.99 15.04
CA ALA A 161 24.24 30.41 14.95
C ALA A 161 24.34 30.92 13.49
N ASN A 162 24.40 30.03 12.50
CA ASN A 162 24.41 30.36 11.07
C ASN A 162 23.00 30.34 10.44
N SER A 163 21.96 30.02 11.21
CA SER A 163 20.57 30.00 10.72
C SER A 163 20.01 31.42 10.61
N LYS A 164 19.07 31.63 9.68
CA LYS A 164 18.38 32.92 9.54
C LYS A 164 17.64 33.27 10.84
N CYS A 165 17.64 34.54 11.24
CA CYS A 165 16.92 35.00 12.44
C CYS A 165 15.40 34.76 12.39
N THR A 166 14.84 34.51 11.20
CA THR A 166 13.42 34.19 10.98
C THR A 166 13.13 32.69 10.92
N ALA A 167 14.16 31.84 10.98
CA ALA A 167 13.97 30.38 10.98
C ALA A 167 13.46 29.91 12.36
N PRO A 168 12.64 28.85 12.42
CA PRO A 168 12.24 28.27 13.69
C PRO A 168 13.47 27.77 14.46
N LEU A 169 13.48 27.97 15.78
CA LEU A 169 14.58 27.51 16.65
C LEU A 169 14.76 25.99 16.62
N ARG A 170 13.66 25.28 16.33
CA ARG A 170 13.64 23.83 16.14
C ARG A 170 12.49 23.47 15.21
N ALA A 171 12.74 22.59 14.27
CA ALA A 171 11.73 21.95 13.44
C ALA A 171 11.77 20.44 13.71
N TRP A 172 10.61 19.82 13.85
CA TRP A 172 10.49 18.39 14.06
C TRP A 172 9.14 17.92 13.56
N GLY A 173 9.04 16.61 13.40
CA GLY A 173 7.81 15.94 13.04
C GLY A 173 7.66 15.63 11.56
N ASP A 174 6.50 15.09 11.25
CA ASP A 174 6.16 14.50 9.96
C ASP A 174 4.79 15.07 9.55
N PRO A 175 4.76 16.02 8.60
CA PRO A 175 3.51 16.62 8.16
C PRO A 175 2.58 15.59 7.49
N GLY A 176 3.15 14.53 6.90
CA GLY A 176 2.39 13.46 6.27
C GLY A 176 1.62 12.61 7.27
N LEU A 177 2.24 12.33 8.43
CA LEU A 177 1.58 11.60 9.52
C LEU A 177 0.33 12.32 10.02
N LEU A 178 0.42 13.63 10.28
CA LEU A 178 -0.73 14.40 10.75
C LEU A 178 -1.82 14.50 9.66
N CYS A 179 -1.42 14.65 8.39
CA CYS A 179 -2.33 14.68 7.24
C CYS A 179 -3.14 13.38 7.15
N LEU A 180 -2.47 12.21 7.17
CA LEU A 180 -3.13 10.90 7.13
C LEU A 180 -4.08 10.69 8.32
N LEU A 181 -3.60 10.95 9.53
CA LEU A 181 -4.41 10.81 10.74
C LEU A 181 -5.63 11.74 10.70
N SER A 182 -5.49 12.95 10.19
CA SER A 182 -6.59 13.91 10.06
C SER A 182 -7.62 13.48 9.01
N ARG A 183 -7.18 12.76 7.97
CA ARG A 183 -8.05 12.20 6.91
C ARG A 183 -8.85 10.99 7.40
N TYR A 184 -8.25 10.11 8.21
CA TYR A 184 -8.89 8.85 8.66
C TYR A 184 -9.50 8.89 10.06
N LYS A 185 -9.24 9.93 10.87
CA LYS A 185 -9.90 10.06 12.18
C LYS A 185 -11.43 10.13 11.99
N PRO A 186 -12.21 9.67 12.97
CA PRO A 186 -13.64 9.95 13.00
C PRO A 186 -13.92 11.46 12.90
N ALA A 187 -14.98 11.84 12.18
CA ALA A 187 -15.27 13.26 11.91
C ALA A 187 -15.41 14.11 13.19
N HIS A 188 -15.96 13.52 14.25
CA HIS A 188 -16.21 14.19 15.54
C HIS A 188 -15.00 14.25 16.47
N THR A 189 -13.86 13.62 16.12
CA THR A 189 -12.68 13.61 16.98
C THR A 189 -11.62 14.59 16.52
N VAL A 190 -10.70 14.93 17.42
CA VAL A 190 -9.50 15.73 17.14
C VAL A 190 -8.29 14.85 17.36
N VAL A 191 -7.46 14.69 16.33
CA VAL A 191 -6.20 13.95 16.47
C VAL A 191 -5.07 14.93 16.76
N LEU A 192 -4.23 14.56 17.73
CA LEU A 192 -3.00 15.26 18.05
C LEU A 192 -1.83 14.32 17.81
N VAL A 193 -0.71 14.84 17.32
CA VAL A 193 0.53 14.07 17.19
C VAL A 193 1.52 14.59 18.23
N GLY A 194 1.97 13.69 19.11
CA GLY A 194 3.00 13.96 20.10
C GLY A 194 4.33 13.37 19.66
N TYR A 195 5.37 14.18 19.54
CA TYR A 195 6.74 13.72 19.32
C TYR A 195 7.45 13.71 20.67
N VAL A 196 7.84 12.53 21.15
CA VAL A 196 8.44 12.35 22.49
C VAL A 196 9.81 11.69 22.39
N ASP A 197 10.72 12.00 23.31
CA ASP A 197 12.09 11.44 23.27
C ASP A 197 12.12 9.93 23.58
N SER A 198 11.16 9.44 24.36
CA SER A 198 10.91 8.02 24.64
C SER A 198 9.45 7.80 25.06
N LEU A 199 8.97 6.55 24.95
CA LEU A 199 7.57 6.15 25.21
C LEU A 199 7.40 5.28 26.45
#